data_AF-A0A833YVA3-F1
#
_entry.id   AF-A0A833YVA3-F1
#
_cell.length_a   1.000
_cell.length_b   1.000
_cell.length_c   1.000
_cell.angle_alpha   90.00
_cell.angle_beta   90.00
_cell.angle_gamma   90.00
#
_symmetry.space_group_name_H-M   'P 1'
#
loop_
_entity.id
_entity.type
_entity.pdbx_description
1 polymer ?
#
loop_
_entity_poly.entity_id
_entity_poly.type
_entity_poly.pdbx_seq_one_letter_code
_entity_poly.pdbx_strand_id
1 'polypeptide(L)'
;MARPERLPQLFSPSLRPPGVGDGEALSSLQALDADTFAFCCTSGRLGLVDTRQKWAPSETAGPGGGRWCAEVRGEAPGPGPSIAGLRSDGRLCLLDPRDLCRPVSARQCPVSTPSPDPELLRVTWAPGLDHCLAVSGFDGTVQVHDVTSWDGTQGRTDPVFTHRGHVFLDGDGAGTAPLVTTHTWHPRKPRTLLSAASDASLHVWDWVDLRTPC
;
A
#
# COMPACT_ATOMS: atom_id res chain seq x y z
N MET A 1 45.12 -50.78 -14.65
CA MET A 1 43.73 -50.32 -14.86
C MET A 1 43.10 -50.21 -13.48
N ALA A 2 43.01 -49.00 -12.93
CA ALA A 2 42.34 -48.72 -11.66
C ALA A 2 41.87 -47.26 -11.70
N ARG A 3 40.56 -47.04 -11.64
CA ARG A 3 39.92 -45.71 -11.61
C ARG A 3 39.98 -45.17 -10.18
N PRO A 4 40.21 -43.87 -9.96
CA PRO A 4 40.08 -43.29 -8.64
C PRO A 4 38.60 -43.16 -8.24
N GLU A 5 38.28 -43.63 -7.03
CA GLU A 5 36.98 -43.49 -6.39
C GLU A 5 36.67 -42.02 -6.07
N ARG A 6 35.47 -41.56 -6.42
CA ARG A 6 34.93 -40.27 -5.96
C ARG A 6 34.20 -40.47 -4.65
N LEU A 7 34.60 -39.74 -3.61
CA LEU A 7 33.82 -39.56 -2.39
C LEU A 7 32.42 -38.97 -2.69
N PRO A 8 31.38 -39.36 -1.94
CA PRO A 8 30.04 -38.76 -2.09
C PRO A 8 30.02 -37.37 -1.47
N GLN A 9 29.86 -36.35 -2.31
CA GLN A 9 29.48 -35.00 -1.87
C GLN A 9 28.00 -35.04 -1.44
N LEU A 10 27.79 -35.35 -0.16
CA LEU A 10 26.58 -35.02 0.57
C LEU A 10 26.50 -33.49 0.67
N PHE A 11 25.52 -32.88 0.02
CA PHE A 11 24.79 -31.66 0.41
C PHE A 11 23.93 -31.23 -0.78
N SER A 12 22.73 -31.80 -0.89
CA SER A 12 21.65 -31.21 -1.67
C SER A 12 20.69 -30.52 -0.69
N PRO A 13 20.63 -29.19 -0.62
CA PRO A 13 19.53 -28.51 0.05
C PRO A 13 18.35 -28.43 -0.92
N SER A 14 17.66 -29.56 -1.12
CA SER A 14 16.34 -29.57 -1.75
C SER A 14 15.29 -29.68 -0.65
N LEU A 15 14.94 -28.54 -0.06
CA LEU A 15 13.72 -28.35 0.74
C LEU A 15 13.12 -27.02 0.32
N ARG A 16 12.51 -26.98 -0.88
CA ARG A 16 11.71 -25.84 -1.32
C ARG A 16 10.25 -26.09 -0.96
N PRO A 17 9.56 -25.14 -0.30
CA PRO A 17 8.11 -25.16 -0.25
C PRO A 17 7.54 -24.96 -1.67
N PRO A 18 6.47 -25.66 -2.06
CA PRO A 18 5.79 -25.42 -3.33
C PRO A 18 4.90 -24.17 -3.19
N GLY A 19 5.17 -23.10 -3.97
CA GLY A 19 4.25 -21.96 -4.09
C GLY A 19 4.87 -20.56 -4.16
N VAL A 20 6.12 -20.41 -3.74
CA VAL A 20 6.87 -19.16 -3.92
C VAL A 20 7.37 -19.12 -5.35
N GLY A 21 6.90 -18.15 -6.14
CA GLY A 21 7.64 -17.75 -7.34
C GLY A 21 8.93 -17.10 -6.86
N ASP A 22 10.03 -17.86 -6.84
CA ASP A 22 11.37 -17.38 -6.45
C ASP A 22 11.70 -16.10 -7.24
N GLY A 23 11.63 -14.93 -6.61
CA GLY A 23 12.09 -13.66 -7.16
C GLY A 23 11.07 -12.52 -7.28
N GLU A 24 9.83 -12.69 -6.82
CA GLU A 24 8.89 -11.56 -6.80
C GLU A 24 9.31 -10.49 -5.76
N ALA A 25 9.47 -9.24 -6.19
CA ALA A 25 9.83 -8.15 -5.29
C ALA A 25 8.67 -7.78 -4.34
N LEU A 26 9.02 -7.50 -3.09
CA LEU A 26 8.09 -6.92 -2.11
C LEU A 26 7.93 -5.42 -2.36
N SER A 27 6.69 -4.93 -2.28
CA SER A 27 6.38 -3.51 -2.30
C SER A 27 6.10 -2.96 -0.91
N SER A 28 5.60 -3.78 0.02
CA SER A 28 5.46 -3.40 1.43
C SER A 28 5.58 -4.61 2.37
N LEU A 29 6.01 -4.31 3.60
CA LEU A 29 6.12 -5.26 4.71
C LEU A 29 5.79 -4.51 6.01
N GLN A 30 4.85 -5.03 6.80
CA GLN A 30 4.40 -4.43 8.05
C GLN A 30 4.26 -5.49 9.15
N ALA A 31 4.62 -5.12 10.37
CA ALA A 31 4.33 -5.94 11.55
C ALA A 31 2.87 -5.73 11.95
N LEU A 32 2.13 -6.83 12.15
CA LEU A 32 0.81 -6.83 12.76
C LEU A 32 0.92 -6.92 14.29
N ASP A 33 1.85 -7.75 14.75
CA ASP A 33 2.22 -7.93 16.16
C ASP A 33 3.70 -8.35 16.24
N ALA A 34 4.14 -8.85 17.40
CA ALA A 34 5.53 -9.26 17.61
C ALA A 34 5.98 -10.46 16.76
N ASP A 35 5.05 -11.32 16.36
CA ASP A 35 5.30 -12.59 15.68
C ASP A 35 4.71 -12.64 14.26
N THR A 36 3.75 -11.77 13.95
CA THR A 36 2.97 -11.79 12.71
C THR A 36 3.28 -10.60 11.83
N PHE A 37 3.57 -10.85 10.55
CA PHE A 37 3.88 -9.84 9.54
C PHE A 37 2.93 -9.97 8.36
N ALA A 38 2.50 -8.84 7.80
CA ALA A 38 1.81 -8.77 6.52
C ALA A 38 2.77 -8.25 5.45
N PHE A 39 2.69 -8.82 4.25
CA PHE A 39 3.48 -8.35 3.11
C PHE A 39 2.61 -8.19 1.87
N CYS A 40 3.06 -7.30 0.99
CA CYS A 40 2.54 -7.14 -0.35
C CYS A 40 3.68 -7.27 -1.34
N CYS A 41 3.47 -8.08 -2.38
CA CYS A 41 4.36 -8.13 -3.51
C CYS A 41 3.93 -7.13 -4.58
N THR A 42 4.84 -6.82 -5.49
CA THR A 42 4.57 -5.92 -6.62
C THR A 42 3.40 -6.35 -7.50
N SER A 43 3.09 -7.64 -7.64
CA SER A 43 1.90 -8.11 -8.38
C SER A 43 0.55 -7.92 -7.65
N GLY A 44 0.59 -7.47 -6.40
CA GLY A 44 -0.57 -7.40 -5.51
C GLY A 44 -0.86 -8.69 -4.76
N ARG A 45 0.01 -9.70 -4.86
CA ARG A 45 -0.02 -10.83 -3.94
C ARG A 45 0.12 -10.32 -2.51
N LEU A 46 -0.81 -10.74 -1.65
CA LEU A 46 -0.80 -10.41 -0.23
C LEU A 46 -0.59 -11.69 0.57
N GLY A 47 0.11 -11.59 1.68
CA GLY A 47 0.23 -12.72 2.59
C GLY A 47 0.58 -12.33 4.01
N LEU A 48 0.40 -13.30 4.89
CA LEU A 48 0.75 -13.24 6.31
C LEU A 48 1.81 -14.29 6.63
N VAL A 49 2.79 -13.88 7.44
CA VAL A 49 3.84 -14.75 7.97
C VAL A 49 3.78 -14.72 9.49
N ASP A 50 3.65 -15.88 10.12
CA ASP A 50 3.78 -16.05 11.58
C ASP A 50 5.12 -16.76 11.85
N THR A 51 6.03 -16.07 12.55
CA THR A 51 7.38 -16.56 12.83
C THR A 51 7.40 -17.78 13.77
N ARG A 52 6.29 -18.05 14.48
CA ARG A 52 6.15 -19.21 15.36
C ARG A 52 5.80 -20.48 14.58
N GLN A 53 5.31 -20.34 13.35
CA GLN A 53 4.95 -21.47 12.49
C GLN A 53 6.11 -21.86 11.59
N LYS A 54 6.12 -23.13 11.15
CA LYS A 54 7.06 -23.53 10.08
C LYS A 54 6.74 -22.71 8.82
N TRP A 55 7.80 -22.25 8.15
CA TRP A 55 7.79 -21.29 7.04
C TRP A 55 6.79 -21.64 5.90
N ALA A 56 5.53 -21.33 6.12
CA ALA A 56 4.42 -21.51 5.19
C ALA A 56 3.52 -20.28 5.33
N PRO A 57 3.82 -19.20 4.60
CA PRO A 57 2.98 -18.01 4.58
C PRO A 57 1.55 -18.36 4.14
N SER A 58 0.56 -17.69 4.72
CA SER A 58 -0.80 -17.69 4.19
C SER A 58 -0.88 -16.62 3.10
N GLU A 59 -1.04 -17.01 1.85
CA GLU A 59 -0.96 -16.10 0.70
C GLU A 59 -2.21 -16.16 -0.18
N THR A 60 -2.42 -15.09 -0.95
CA THR A 60 -3.40 -15.05 -2.04
C THR A 60 -2.72 -15.18 -3.39
N ALA A 61 -3.51 -15.45 -4.43
CA ALA A 61 -3.08 -15.08 -5.76
C ALA A 61 -3.11 -13.55 -5.89
N GLY A 62 -2.04 -12.97 -6.46
CA GLY A 62 -2.07 -11.56 -6.81
C GLY A 62 -3.19 -11.29 -7.82
N PRO A 63 -4.02 -10.25 -7.62
CA PRO A 63 -5.09 -9.89 -8.55
C PRO A 63 -4.55 -9.44 -9.93
N GLY A 64 -3.24 -9.23 -10.06
CA GLY A 64 -2.57 -8.83 -11.29
C GLY A 64 -2.92 -7.41 -11.73
N GLY A 65 -2.44 -7.05 -12.92
CA GLY A 65 -2.85 -5.81 -13.60
C GLY A 65 -2.16 -4.53 -13.15
N GLY A 66 -0.88 -4.57 -12.76
CA GLY A 66 -0.09 -3.39 -12.39
C GLY A 66 0.71 -3.59 -11.12
N ARG A 67 1.43 -2.56 -10.68
CA ARG A 67 2.18 -2.60 -9.41
C ARG A 67 1.27 -2.25 -8.24
N TRP A 68 1.47 -2.93 -7.12
CA TRP A 68 0.70 -2.70 -5.89
C TRP A 68 1.60 -2.25 -4.74
N CYS A 69 1.02 -1.52 -3.79
CA CYS A 69 1.52 -1.38 -2.43
C CYS A 69 0.37 -1.57 -1.43
N ALA A 70 0.68 -1.86 -0.18
CA ALA A 70 -0.35 -2.02 0.84
C ALA A 70 0.04 -1.48 2.21
N GLU A 71 -0.97 -1.11 3.00
CA GLU A 71 -0.82 -0.75 4.40
C GLU A 71 -1.84 -1.41 5.33
N VAL A 72 -1.34 -2.00 6.41
CA VAL A 72 -2.15 -2.48 7.53
C VAL A 72 -2.51 -1.32 8.45
N ARG A 73 -3.79 -1.21 8.81
CA ARG A 73 -4.23 -0.35 9.91
C ARG A 73 -3.62 -0.83 11.24
N GLY A 74 -2.97 0.07 11.98
CA GLY A 74 -2.43 -0.21 13.32
C GLY A 74 -3.51 -0.52 14.38
N GLU A 75 -3.10 -0.73 15.63
CA GLU A 75 -3.97 -1.11 16.77
C GLU A 75 -5.09 -0.08 17.01
N ALA A 76 -6.23 -0.25 16.34
CA ALA A 76 -7.45 0.49 16.58
C ALA A 76 -8.46 -0.40 17.33
N PRO A 77 -9.08 0.07 18.42
CA PRO A 77 -10.17 -0.65 19.07
C PRO A 77 -11.42 -0.58 18.18
N GLY A 78 -11.68 -1.63 17.40
CA GLY A 78 -12.88 -1.73 16.58
C GLY A 78 -12.94 -3.01 15.73
N PRO A 79 -14.12 -3.40 15.22
CA PRO A 79 -14.22 -4.57 14.35
C PRO A 79 -13.59 -4.28 12.98
N GLY A 80 -12.47 -4.95 12.72
CA GLY A 80 -11.88 -5.15 11.39
C GLY A 80 -10.47 -4.55 11.25
N PRO A 81 -9.41 -5.36 11.31
CA PRO A 81 -8.12 -4.95 10.75
C PRO A 81 -8.30 -4.87 9.24
N SER A 82 -7.93 -3.74 8.66
CA SER A 82 -8.11 -3.45 7.24
C SER A 82 -6.75 -3.26 6.60
N ILE A 83 -6.39 -4.20 5.73
CA ILE A 83 -5.28 -3.98 4.80
C ILE A 83 -5.85 -3.12 3.67
N ALA A 84 -5.26 -1.94 3.46
CA ALA A 84 -5.53 -1.13 2.28
C ALA A 84 -4.50 -1.48 1.22
N GLY A 85 -4.93 -1.94 0.05
CA GLY A 85 -4.07 -2.19 -1.10
C GLY A 85 -4.33 -1.14 -2.18
N LEU A 86 -3.28 -0.54 -2.73
CA LEU A 86 -3.35 0.45 -3.80
C LEU A 86 -2.59 -0.04 -5.03
N ARG A 87 -3.26 -0.02 -6.18
CA ARG A 87 -2.67 -0.35 -7.47
C ARG A 87 -2.28 0.89 -8.25
N SER A 88 -1.29 0.74 -9.14
CA SER A 88 -0.78 1.77 -10.04
C SER A 88 -1.81 2.42 -10.96
N ASP A 89 -2.98 1.84 -11.17
CA ASP A 89 -4.07 2.44 -11.95
C ASP A 89 -5.11 3.18 -11.08
N GLY A 90 -4.86 3.31 -9.77
CA GLY A 90 -5.76 3.97 -8.82
C GLY A 90 -6.82 3.07 -8.22
N ARG A 91 -6.78 1.75 -8.46
CA ARG A 91 -7.66 0.81 -7.75
C ARG A 91 -7.22 0.68 -6.29
N LEU A 92 -8.12 1.01 -5.38
CA LEU A 92 -7.93 0.94 -3.93
C LEU A 92 -8.86 -0.13 -3.34
N CYS A 93 -8.27 -1.12 -2.68
CA CYS A 93 -8.96 -2.27 -2.10
C CYS A 93 -8.82 -2.26 -0.58
N LEU A 94 -9.88 -2.66 0.11
CA LEU A 94 -9.86 -2.96 1.54
C LEU A 94 -10.00 -4.46 1.72
N LEU A 95 -9.11 -5.07 2.49
CA LEU A 95 -9.09 -6.50 2.74
C LEU A 95 -9.11 -6.80 4.24
N ASP A 96 -9.73 -7.93 4.58
CA ASP A 96 -9.70 -8.51 5.92
C ASP A 96 -8.51 -9.49 5.99
N PRO A 97 -7.56 -9.33 6.94
CA PRO A 97 -6.48 -10.29 7.16
C PRO A 97 -6.94 -11.74 7.36
N ARG A 98 -8.19 -11.96 7.78
CA ARG A 98 -8.78 -13.29 7.97
C ARG A 98 -9.23 -13.93 6.64
N ASP A 99 -9.49 -13.13 5.62
CA ASP A 99 -9.83 -13.56 4.25
C ASP A 99 -9.22 -12.60 3.23
N LEU A 100 -7.94 -12.80 2.93
CA LEU A 100 -7.23 -11.99 1.94
C LEU A 100 -7.71 -12.26 0.51
N CYS A 101 -8.35 -13.39 0.24
CA CYS A 101 -8.78 -13.78 -1.10
C CYS A 101 -9.92 -12.91 -1.64
N ARG A 102 -10.69 -12.28 -0.73
CA ARG A 102 -11.87 -11.49 -1.08
C ARG A 102 -11.78 -10.09 -0.49
N PRO A 103 -11.57 -9.05 -1.31
CA PRO A 103 -11.65 -7.68 -0.85
C PRO A 103 -13.03 -7.41 -0.22
N VAL A 104 -13.04 -6.80 0.95
CA VAL A 104 -14.25 -6.28 1.62
C VAL A 104 -14.86 -5.17 0.76
N SER A 105 -14.02 -4.34 0.15
CA SER A 105 -14.43 -3.30 -0.79
C SER A 105 -13.34 -3.00 -1.80
N ALA A 106 -13.71 -2.51 -2.97
CA ALA A 106 -12.78 -2.04 -3.99
C ALA A 106 -13.34 -0.80 -4.70
N ARG A 107 -12.59 0.29 -4.68
CA ARG A 107 -12.94 1.56 -5.30
C ARG A 107 -11.89 2.00 -6.31
N GLN A 108 -12.34 2.77 -7.29
CA GLN A 108 -11.46 3.48 -8.22
C GLN A 108 -11.26 4.90 -7.72
N CYS A 109 -10.01 5.26 -7.39
CA CYS A 109 -9.64 6.64 -7.10
C CYS A 109 -9.74 7.50 -8.37
N PRO A 110 -10.07 8.80 -8.24
CA PRO A 110 -10.13 9.73 -9.36
C PRO A 110 -8.70 10.15 -9.71
N VAL A 111 -8.00 9.27 -10.45
CA VAL A 111 -6.67 9.51 -11.00
C VAL A 111 -6.81 9.66 -12.52
N SER A 112 -6.19 10.69 -13.10
CA SER A 112 -6.29 10.98 -14.54
C SER A 112 -5.52 9.98 -15.38
N THR A 113 -4.39 9.51 -14.86
CA THR A 113 -3.50 8.53 -15.49
C THR A 113 -2.99 7.54 -14.44
N PRO A 114 -2.58 6.33 -14.84
CA PRO A 114 -1.81 5.46 -13.97
C PRO A 114 -0.53 6.14 -13.45
N SER A 115 -0.02 5.63 -12.34
CA SER A 115 1.22 6.08 -11.72
C SER A 115 2.38 6.03 -12.73
N PRO A 116 3.07 7.16 -12.96
CA PRO A 116 4.22 7.21 -13.86
C PRO A 116 5.45 6.50 -13.27
N ASP A 117 5.56 6.45 -11.94
CA ASP A 117 6.55 5.67 -11.21
C ASP A 117 5.88 4.90 -10.06
N PRO A 118 5.50 3.63 -10.30
CA PRO A 118 4.76 2.86 -9.30
C PRO A 118 5.56 2.49 -8.03
N GLU A 119 6.87 2.74 -7.98
CA GLU A 119 7.66 2.59 -6.74
C GLU A 119 7.26 3.63 -5.67
N LEU A 120 6.72 4.77 -6.13
CA LEU A 120 6.30 5.90 -5.31
C LEU A 120 4.85 5.81 -4.85
N LEU A 121 4.13 4.74 -5.21
CA LEU A 121 2.78 4.50 -4.72
C LEU A 121 2.79 4.39 -3.19
N ARG A 122 1.94 5.18 -2.56
CA ARG A 122 1.76 5.15 -1.10
C ARG A 122 0.28 5.12 -0.77
N VAL A 123 -0.06 4.28 0.20
CA VAL A 123 -1.34 4.27 0.89
C VAL A 123 -1.03 4.26 2.37
N THR A 124 -1.66 5.15 3.16
CA THR A 124 -1.44 5.19 4.61
C THR A 124 -2.71 5.44 5.41
N TRP A 125 -2.89 4.73 6.52
CA TRP A 125 -4.01 4.94 7.44
C TRP A 125 -3.76 6.14 8.36
N ALA A 126 -4.80 6.94 8.57
CA ALA A 126 -4.74 8.04 9.52
C ALA A 126 -4.70 7.50 10.97
N PRO A 127 -3.68 7.84 11.79
CA PRO A 127 -3.56 7.32 13.15
C PRO A 127 -4.66 7.81 14.11
N GLY A 128 -5.25 8.98 13.85
CA GLY A 128 -6.23 9.62 14.73
C GLY A 128 -7.57 9.93 14.06
N LEU A 129 -7.81 9.44 12.84
CA LEU A 129 -9.08 9.55 12.15
C LEU A 129 -9.53 8.15 11.75
N ASP A 130 -10.52 7.63 12.45
CA ASP A 130 -11.05 6.32 12.14
C ASP A 130 -11.55 6.30 10.69
N HIS A 131 -11.19 5.24 9.96
CA HIS A 131 -11.61 4.99 8.57
C HIS A 131 -11.07 5.97 7.51
N CYS A 132 -10.14 6.87 7.85
CA CYS A 132 -9.48 7.69 6.85
C CYS A 132 -8.16 7.06 6.37
N LEU A 133 -7.94 7.10 5.07
CA LEU A 133 -6.65 6.72 4.45
C LEU A 133 -6.23 7.78 3.44
N ALA A 134 -4.93 7.97 3.27
CA ALA A 134 -4.34 8.81 2.25
C ALA A 134 -3.72 7.97 1.13
N VAL A 135 -3.77 8.45 -0.10
CA VAL A 135 -3.10 7.86 -1.27
C VAL A 135 -2.32 8.91 -2.06
N SER A 136 -1.17 8.52 -2.62
CA SER A 136 -0.33 9.36 -3.49
C SER A 136 0.50 8.52 -4.46
N GLY A 137 1.29 9.19 -5.31
CA GLY A 137 2.17 8.55 -6.29
C GLY A 137 1.60 8.50 -7.71
N PHE A 138 0.53 9.24 -7.98
CA PHE A 138 -0.07 9.38 -9.31
C PHE A 138 0.31 10.70 -9.99
N ASP A 139 0.37 11.78 -9.21
CA ASP A 139 0.64 13.15 -9.63
C ASP A 139 1.15 13.98 -8.43
N GLY A 140 1.04 15.31 -8.52
CA GLY A 140 1.38 16.25 -7.43
C GLY A 140 0.35 16.33 -6.30
N THR A 141 -0.56 15.35 -6.19
CA THR A 141 -1.62 15.37 -5.19
C THR A 141 -1.51 14.25 -4.15
N VAL A 142 -2.04 14.55 -2.96
CA VAL A 142 -2.36 13.55 -1.95
C VAL A 142 -3.87 13.56 -1.74
N GLN A 143 -4.51 12.41 -1.91
CA GLN A 143 -5.94 12.26 -1.78
C GLN A 143 -6.28 11.54 -0.47
N VAL A 144 -7.17 12.10 0.33
CA VAL A 144 -7.69 11.48 1.55
C VAL A 144 -9.09 10.94 1.28
N HIS A 145 -9.31 9.68 1.62
CA HIS A 145 -10.58 8.96 1.46
C HIS A 145 -11.10 8.53 2.82
N ASP A 146 -12.41 8.69 3.03
CA ASP A 146 -13.15 8.12 4.15
C ASP A 146 -13.84 6.83 3.66
N VAL A 147 -13.55 5.71 4.34
CA VAL A 147 -14.04 4.39 3.96
C VAL A 147 -15.28 3.93 4.71
N THR A 148 -15.86 4.76 5.59
CA THR A 148 -17.06 4.41 6.37
C THR A 148 -18.25 3.98 5.50
N SER A 149 -18.44 4.60 4.34
CA SER A 149 -19.56 4.35 3.43
C SER A 149 -19.28 3.27 2.37
N TRP A 150 -18.17 2.52 2.51
CA TRP A 150 -17.74 1.55 1.50
C TRP A 150 -18.39 0.17 1.73
N ASP A 151 -19.70 0.11 1.56
CA ASP A 151 -20.54 -1.06 1.84
C ASP A 151 -20.51 -2.13 0.72
N GLY A 152 -19.36 -2.79 0.51
CA GLY A 152 -19.27 -3.96 -0.39
C GLY A 152 -19.52 -3.68 -1.88
N THR A 153 -19.83 -2.44 -2.24
CA THR A 153 -20.04 -2.01 -3.61
C THR A 153 -18.69 -1.79 -4.33
N GLN A 154 -18.66 -2.06 -5.63
CA GLN A 154 -17.59 -1.59 -6.53
C GLN A 154 -17.98 -0.24 -7.12
N GLY A 155 -17.02 0.63 -7.41
CA GLY A 155 -17.32 1.91 -8.05
C GLY A 155 -16.22 2.94 -7.91
N ARG A 156 -16.49 4.17 -8.34
CA ARG A 156 -15.59 5.31 -8.11
C ARG A 156 -15.84 5.88 -6.72
N THR A 157 -14.77 6.36 -6.07
CA THR A 157 -14.85 7.10 -4.80
C THR A 157 -14.31 8.50 -5.02
N ASP A 158 -14.94 9.51 -4.44
CA ASP A 158 -14.37 10.86 -4.45
C ASP A 158 -13.69 11.11 -3.10
N PRO A 159 -12.49 11.71 -3.07
CA PRO A 159 -11.78 11.98 -1.84
C PRO A 159 -12.54 13.01 -0.99
N VAL A 160 -12.49 12.83 0.33
CA VAL A 160 -12.96 13.86 1.28
C VAL A 160 -12.06 15.08 1.28
N PHE A 161 -10.80 14.93 0.86
CA PHE A 161 -9.85 16.02 0.70
C PHE A 161 -8.77 15.69 -0.34
N THR A 162 -8.32 16.71 -1.09
CA THR A 162 -7.18 16.58 -2.01
C THR A 162 -6.20 17.72 -1.78
N HIS A 163 -4.98 17.39 -1.35
CA HIS A 163 -3.88 18.33 -1.34
C HIS A 163 -3.34 18.51 -2.76
N ARG A 164 -3.25 19.76 -3.26
CA ARG A 164 -2.74 20.11 -4.60
C ARG A 164 -1.52 21.04 -4.57
N GLY A 165 -0.78 21.08 -3.46
CA GLY A 165 0.30 22.06 -3.27
C GLY A 165 1.49 21.85 -4.20
N HIS A 166 1.80 20.62 -4.60
CA HIS A 166 2.91 20.33 -5.52
C HIS A 166 2.55 20.57 -7.00
N VAL A 167 1.31 20.96 -7.30
CA VAL A 167 0.84 21.21 -8.68
C VAL A 167 1.15 22.64 -9.14
N PHE A 168 1.73 23.49 -8.27
CA PHE A 168 1.87 24.94 -8.51
C PHE A 168 3.31 25.40 -8.80
N LEU A 169 3.81 25.03 -9.98
CA LEU A 169 4.86 25.69 -10.80
C LEU A 169 4.61 25.11 -12.22
N ASP A 170 4.19 25.81 -13.27
CA ASP A 170 4.56 27.13 -13.76
C ASP A 170 3.47 27.73 -14.67
N GLY A 171 3.42 29.07 -14.68
CA GLY A 171 2.69 29.86 -15.67
C GLY A 171 3.40 29.99 -17.02
N ASP A 172 4.50 29.26 -17.26
CA ASP A 172 5.20 29.28 -18.55
C ASP A 172 6.13 28.05 -18.69
N GLY A 173 5.82 27.14 -19.61
CA GLY A 173 6.76 26.14 -20.13
C GLY A 173 6.66 24.71 -19.57
N ALA A 174 5.95 23.84 -20.29
CA ALA A 174 6.25 22.43 -20.61
C ALA A 174 6.91 21.47 -19.57
N GLY A 175 6.87 21.76 -18.27
CA GLY A 175 7.32 20.86 -17.21
C GLY A 175 6.24 19.86 -16.81
N THR A 176 6.61 18.58 -16.62
CA THR A 176 5.74 17.60 -15.98
C THR A 176 5.49 18.04 -14.54
N ALA A 177 4.23 18.07 -14.10
CA ALA A 177 3.88 18.42 -12.72
C ALA A 177 4.67 17.56 -11.72
N PRO A 178 5.21 18.14 -10.63
CA PRO A 178 5.94 17.40 -9.62
C PRO A 178 5.15 16.20 -9.11
N LEU A 179 5.82 15.06 -8.97
CA LEU A 179 5.21 13.82 -8.50
C LEU A 179 5.41 13.69 -6.99
N VAL A 180 4.35 13.40 -6.24
CA VAL A 180 4.48 13.07 -4.81
C VAL A 180 5.24 11.76 -4.67
N THR A 181 6.40 11.81 -4.00
CA THR A 181 7.29 10.66 -3.81
C THR A 181 6.98 9.90 -2.52
N THR A 182 6.48 10.60 -1.50
CA THR A 182 6.07 10.00 -0.23
C THR A 182 5.14 10.92 0.53
N HIS A 183 4.36 10.33 1.44
CA HIS A 183 3.54 11.08 2.38
C HIS A 183 3.46 10.36 3.74
N THR A 184 3.19 11.11 4.80
CA THR A 184 2.99 10.54 6.14
C THR A 184 2.04 11.41 6.98
N TRP A 185 1.28 10.77 7.88
CA TRP A 185 0.41 11.45 8.82
C TRP A 185 1.18 11.98 10.03
N HIS A 186 0.76 13.14 10.55
CA HIS A 186 1.30 13.64 11.81
C HIS A 186 0.75 12.79 12.98
N PRO A 187 1.61 12.26 13.87
CA PRO A 187 1.20 11.27 14.87
C PRO A 187 0.26 11.82 15.96
N ARG A 188 0.22 13.14 16.17
CA ARG A 188 -0.60 13.78 17.22
C ARG A 188 -1.60 14.82 16.71
N LYS A 189 -1.66 15.01 15.38
CA LYS A 189 -2.55 15.99 14.75
C LYS A 189 -3.33 15.24 13.68
N PRO A 190 -4.52 14.72 14.02
CA PRO A 190 -5.24 13.75 13.20
C PRO A 190 -5.46 14.16 11.75
N ARG A 191 -5.62 15.46 11.50
CA ARG A 191 -5.88 16.04 10.18
C ARG A 191 -4.64 16.69 9.54
N THR A 192 -3.46 16.43 10.07
CA THR A 192 -2.21 16.96 9.51
C THR A 192 -1.45 15.87 8.76
N LEU A 193 -1.00 16.19 7.55
CA LEU A 193 -0.23 15.29 6.69
C LEU A 193 0.96 16.04 6.10
N LEU A 194 2.06 15.31 5.87
CA LEU A 194 3.29 15.79 5.27
C LEU A 194 3.55 15.05 3.96
N SER A 195 3.96 15.73 2.89
CA SER A 195 4.51 15.06 1.70
C SER A 195 5.73 15.73 1.13
N ALA A 196 6.53 14.92 0.46
CA ALA A 196 7.61 15.36 -0.40
C ALA A 196 7.29 15.03 -1.86
N ALA A 197 7.84 15.83 -2.78
CA ALA A 197 7.69 15.64 -4.21
C ALA A 197 9.04 15.67 -4.95
N SER A 198 9.01 15.33 -6.24
CA SER A 198 10.19 15.24 -7.12
C SER A 198 10.88 16.59 -7.39
N ASP A 199 10.23 17.70 -7.05
CA ASP A 199 10.78 19.07 -7.12
C ASP A 199 11.58 19.45 -5.85
N ALA A 200 11.87 18.47 -4.99
CA ALA A 200 12.53 18.64 -3.70
C ALA A 200 11.75 19.53 -2.69
N SER A 201 10.46 19.78 -2.93
CA SER A 201 9.61 20.47 -1.97
C SER A 201 9.12 19.51 -0.88
N LEU A 202 8.87 20.05 0.31
CA LEU A 202 8.23 19.39 1.44
C LEU A 202 7.08 20.27 1.91
N HIS A 203 5.87 19.74 1.94
CA HIS A 203 4.68 20.45 2.40
C HIS A 203 4.13 19.81 3.66
N VAL A 204 3.59 20.65 4.54
CA VAL A 204 2.82 20.25 5.72
C VAL A 204 1.48 20.94 5.63
N TRP A 205 0.39 20.20 5.76
CA TRP A 205 -0.94 20.77 5.71
C TRP A 205 -1.84 20.17 6.77
N ASP A 206 -2.71 21.02 7.28
CA ASP A 206 -3.82 20.64 8.14
C ASP A 206 -5.11 20.83 7.32
N TRP A 207 -5.94 19.80 7.22
CA TRP A 207 -7.18 19.90 6.46
C TRP A 207 -8.39 19.99 7.40
N VAL A 208 -9.33 20.85 7.06
CA VAL A 208 -10.55 21.06 7.85
C VAL A 208 -11.68 20.29 7.19
N ASP A 209 -12.33 19.41 7.94
CA ASP A 209 -13.59 18.82 7.50
C ASP A 209 -14.69 19.87 7.62
N LEU A 210 -15.17 20.37 6.47
CA LEU A 210 -16.27 21.34 6.40
C LEU A 210 -17.62 20.73 6.78
N ARG A 211 -17.71 19.41 7.00
CA ARG A 211 -18.94 18.70 7.37
C ARG A 211 -19.15 18.60 8.88
N THR A 212 -18.19 19.04 9.71
CA THR A 212 -18.37 19.22 11.15
C THR A 212 -18.50 20.72 11.43
N PRO A 213 -19.72 21.26 11.69
CA PRO A 213 -19.85 22.60 12.24
C PRO A 213 -19.18 22.64 13.62
N CYS A 214 -18.52 23.76 13.94
CA CYS A 214 -18.02 24.04 15.29
C CYS A 214 -19.11 23.91 16.36
#